data_AF-A0AAN7VI17-F1
#
_entry.id   AF-A0AAN7VI17-F1
#
_cell.length_a   1.000
_cell.length_b   1.000
_cell.length_c   1.000
_cell.angle_alpha   90.00
_cell.angle_beta   90.00
_cell.angle_gamma   90.00
#
_symmetry.space_group_name_H-M   'P 1'
#
loop_
_entity.id
_entity.type
_entity.pdbx_description
1 polymer ?
#
loop_
_entity_poly.entity_id
_entity_poly.type
_entity_poly.pdbx_seq_one_letter_code
_entity_poly.pdbx_strand_id
1 'polypeptide(L)'
;MLRSRLRCSQWKQVWEEIKIPVPWGHIAGKWWGPQDKRPILVLHGWQDNCGSFDRLIPLLKPNPGYLAIDFPGHGLSSNLPLGVSYYWSDYIVFIRRIVQYFNWPKVSFLAHSISGSAAYNYATLYPDTVDFLIAIEGLKPLTNDLKITELGDNIDRLIKYDHLLSLGQEGPSYTYEELEKRLHSDSEKSISPDMCKYILERSISKSSTNPNKFYFTRDLRLKLLPFLEYKNEDVMKMVDKFTCPALLCLGTVETNKFKVLTQTPEFYEILKKINLKFEIHTVEGTHHVHLNNPERLGELINSFIEKYDLGDRSIENV
;
A
#
# COMPACT_ATOMS: atom_id res chain seq x y z
N MET A 1 32.43 -15.37 4.12
CA MET A 1 32.44 -16.17 2.87
C MET A 1 31.05 -16.16 2.27
N LEU A 2 30.96 -15.68 1.02
CA LEU A 2 29.88 -15.82 0.02
C LEU A 2 28.44 -15.48 0.45
N ARG A 3 28.09 -14.19 0.37
CA ARG A 3 26.72 -13.72 0.15
C ARG A 3 26.33 -14.03 -1.29
N SER A 4 25.51 -15.06 -1.53
CA SER A 4 24.92 -15.32 -2.84
C SER A 4 23.82 -14.30 -3.11
N ARG A 5 24.18 -13.26 -3.88
CA ARG A 5 23.24 -12.35 -4.53
C ARG A 5 22.55 -13.11 -5.65
N LEU A 6 21.35 -13.62 -5.41
CA LEU A 6 20.40 -13.88 -6.50
C LEU A 6 19.92 -12.52 -7.02
N ARG A 7 20.70 -11.92 -7.92
CA ARG A 7 20.20 -10.84 -8.78
C ARG A 7 19.49 -11.51 -9.95
N CYS A 8 18.16 -11.50 -9.95
CA CYS A 8 17.44 -11.67 -11.20
C CYS A 8 17.77 -10.43 -12.08
N SER A 9 18.26 -10.69 -13.28
CA SER A 9 19.19 -9.84 -14.04
C SER A 9 18.53 -8.82 -14.98
N GLN A 10 17.27 -8.44 -14.76
CA GLN A 10 16.57 -7.51 -15.68
C GLN A 10 16.70 -6.03 -15.31
N TRP A 11 16.95 -5.73 -14.03
CA TRP A 11 17.13 -4.36 -13.55
C TRP A 11 18.61 -4.08 -13.32
N LYS A 12 19.20 -3.13 -14.08
CA LYS A 12 20.60 -2.71 -13.88
C LYS A 12 20.84 -1.90 -12.57
N GLN A 13 19.82 -1.74 -11.70
CA GLN A 13 19.71 -0.77 -10.59
C GLN A 13 19.61 0.68 -11.11
N VAL A 14 18.88 1.63 -10.51
CA VAL A 14 18.13 1.71 -9.24
C VAL A 14 16.89 2.55 -9.55
N TRP A 15 15.81 2.36 -8.81
CA TRP A 15 14.73 3.35 -8.78
C TRP A 15 15.26 4.75 -8.45
N GLU A 16 14.53 5.78 -8.85
CA GLU A 16 14.78 7.17 -8.48
C GLU A 16 13.84 7.59 -7.36
N GLU A 17 14.35 8.32 -6.37
CA GLU A 17 13.50 8.93 -5.35
C GLU A 17 12.74 10.10 -5.99
N ILE A 18 11.43 10.14 -5.79
CA ILE A 18 10.56 11.21 -6.30
C ILE A 18 9.78 11.86 -5.18
N LYS A 19 9.51 13.16 -5.34
CA LYS A 19 8.66 13.94 -4.44
C LYS A 19 7.59 14.64 -5.26
N ILE A 20 6.34 14.27 -4.99
CA ILE A 20 5.15 14.84 -5.62
C ILE A 20 4.62 15.93 -4.68
N PRO A 21 4.63 17.22 -5.07
CA PRO A 21 4.13 18.29 -4.22
C PRO A 21 2.62 18.15 -3.97
N VAL A 22 2.21 18.35 -2.72
CA VAL A 22 0.82 18.37 -2.26
C VAL A 22 0.62 19.50 -1.26
N PRO A 23 -0.61 19.97 -0.99
CA PRO A 23 -0.83 21.15 -0.14
C PRO A 23 -0.23 21.07 1.28
N TRP A 24 0.01 19.86 1.80
CA TRP A 24 0.60 19.63 3.13
C TRP A 24 2.11 19.27 3.09
N GLY A 25 2.76 19.41 1.93
CA GLY A 25 4.18 19.10 1.74
C GLY A 25 4.41 18.28 0.48
N HIS A 26 4.80 17.02 0.64
CA HIS A 26 5.04 16.11 -0.48
C HIS A 26 4.61 14.67 -0.20
N ILE A 27 4.30 13.95 -1.27
CA ILE A 27 4.25 12.49 -1.32
C ILE A 27 5.58 12.00 -1.87
N ALA A 28 6.33 11.20 -1.11
CA ALA A 28 7.58 10.59 -1.51
C ALA A 28 7.34 9.23 -2.20
N GLY A 29 8.34 8.72 -2.90
CA GLY A 29 8.25 7.40 -3.52
C GLY A 29 9.49 6.99 -4.30
N LYS A 30 9.41 5.81 -4.89
CA LYS A 30 10.42 5.20 -5.74
C LYS A 30 9.85 5.00 -7.15
N TRP A 31 10.48 5.61 -8.15
CA TRP A 31 10.17 5.39 -9.56
C TRP A 31 11.11 4.35 -10.16
N TRP A 32 10.58 3.22 -10.58
CA TRP A 32 11.31 2.13 -11.23
C TRP A 32 11.02 2.10 -12.73
N GLY A 33 12.05 2.20 -13.56
CA GLY A 33 11.93 1.97 -14.99
C GLY A 33 11.72 3.26 -15.78
N PRO A 34 11.21 3.18 -17.01
CA PRO A 34 11.06 4.34 -17.88
C PRO A 34 10.16 5.42 -17.25
N GLN A 35 10.52 6.68 -17.46
CA GLN A 35 9.76 7.87 -17.03
C GLN A 35 9.04 8.58 -18.19
N ASP A 36 9.23 8.09 -19.41
CA ASP A 36 8.56 8.53 -20.64
C ASP A 36 7.23 7.79 -20.88
N LYS A 37 6.85 6.90 -19.96
CA LYS A 37 5.60 6.16 -19.98
C LYS A 37 4.92 6.20 -18.61
N ARG A 38 3.59 6.20 -18.63
CA ARG A 38 2.78 6.10 -17.43
C ARG A 38 3.07 4.79 -16.70
N PRO A 39 3.60 4.84 -15.47
CA PRO A 39 3.95 3.67 -14.70
C PRO A 39 2.70 2.98 -14.14
N ILE A 40 2.87 1.77 -13.62
CA ILE A 40 1.90 1.17 -12.70
C ILE A 40 2.08 1.86 -11.33
N LEU A 41 1.02 2.43 -10.78
CA LEU A 41 1.03 3.06 -9.47
C LEU A 41 0.98 1.97 -8.38
N VAL A 42 2.00 1.93 -7.53
CA VAL A 42 2.19 0.90 -6.51
C VAL A 42 1.90 1.44 -5.12
N LEU A 43 1.00 0.77 -4.39
CA LEU A 43 0.40 1.27 -3.15
C LEU A 43 0.57 0.26 -1.99
N HIS A 44 1.21 0.68 -0.90
CA HIS A 44 1.52 -0.18 0.25
C HIS A 44 0.38 -0.35 1.26
N GLY A 45 0.50 -1.32 2.17
CA GLY A 45 -0.45 -1.56 3.25
C GLY A 45 -0.42 -0.51 4.37
N TRP A 46 -1.34 -0.61 5.33
CA TRP A 46 -1.39 0.32 6.47
C TRP A 46 -0.15 0.19 7.36
N GLN A 47 0.45 1.32 7.75
CA GLN A 47 1.71 1.41 8.53
C GLN A 47 2.96 0.82 7.85
N ASP A 48 2.88 0.46 6.57
CA ASP A 48 4.02 0.12 5.71
C ASP A 48 4.60 1.39 5.03
N ASN A 49 5.40 1.20 3.99
CA ASN A 49 5.86 2.21 3.06
C ASN A 49 6.23 1.54 1.72
N CYS A 50 6.63 2.31 0.70
CA CYS A 50 6.94 1.80 -0.63
C CYS A 50 8.11 0.80 -0.66
N GLY A 51 8.95 0.76 0.37
CA GLY A 51 10.00 -0.25 0.54
C GLY A 51 9.47 -1.68 0.65
N SER A 52 8.19 -1.86 1.02
CA SER A 52 7.49 -3.15 1.03
C SER A 52 7.52 -3.87 -0.34
N PHE A 53 7.72 -3.13 -1.44
CA PHE A 53 7.78 -3.66 -2.81
C PHE A 53 9.20 -3.82 -3.37
N ASP A 54 10.25 -3.48 -2.60
CA ASP A 54 11.64 -3.52 -3.06
C ASP A 54 12.10 -4.93 -3.49
N ARG A 55 11.40 -5.97 -3.03
CA ARG A 55 11.68 -7.35 -3.45
C ARG A 55 10.79 -7.84 -4.59
N LEU A 56 9.57 -7.33 -4.72
CA LEU A 56 8.63 -7.78 -5.76
C LEU A 56 8.91 -7.11 -7.11
N ILE A 57 9.03 -5.77 -7.14
CA ILE A 57 9.20 -5.01 -8.39
C ILE A 57 10.39 -5.52 -9.24
N PRO A 58 11.55 -5.88 -8.65
CA PRO A 58 12.66 -6.44 -9.43
C PRO A 58 12.37 -7.77 -10.15
N LEU A 59 11.31 -8.49 -9.78
CA LEU A 59 10.88 -9.72 -10.44
C LEU A 59 9.84 -9.46 -11.54
N LEU A 60 9.37 -8.22 -11.66
CA LEU A 60 8.38 -7.83 -12.65
C LEU A 60 9.03 -7.22 -13.90
N LYS A 61 8.28 -7.22 -15.01
CA LYS A 61 8.73 -6.64 -16.27
C LYS A 61 9.03 -5.15 -16.15
N PRO A 62 10.17 -4.66 -16.66
CA PRO A 62 10.61 -3.28 -16.43
C PRO A 62 9.89 -2.19 -17.24
N ASN A 63 9.05 -2.55 -18.21
CA ASN A 63 8.27 -1.64 -19.03
C ASN A 63 6.81 -2.07 -18.89
N PRO A 64 5.90 -1.23 -18.37
CA PRO A 64 5.92 0.25 -18.39
C PRO A 64 6.60 0.99 -17.22
N GLY A 65 7.15 0.27 -16.23
CA GLY A 65 7.70 0.88 -15.03
C GLY A 65 6.69 0.97 -13.88
N TYR A 66 7.16 1.36 -12.70
CA TYR A 66 6.41 1.33 -11.44
C TYR A 66 6.70 2.57 -10.61
N LEU A 67 5.65 3.25 -10.15
CA LEU A 67 5.75 4.35 -9.18
C LEU A 67 5.24 3.86 -7.83
N ALA A 68 6.14 3.47 -6.93
CA ALA A 68 5.77 3.07 -5.58
C ALA A 68 5.81 4.26 -4.64
N ILE A 69 4.66 4.67 -4.10
CA ILE A 69 4.55 5.88 -3.28
C ILE A 69 4.45 5.52 -1.80
N ASP A 70 4.90 6.44 -0.94
CA ASP A 70 4.59 6.45 0.47
C ASP A 70 3.31 7.27 0.68
N PHE A 71 2.26 6.70 1.28
CA PHE A 71 1.08 7.51 1.61
C PHE A 71 1.41 8.61 2.62
N PRO A 72 0.63 9.70 2.70
CA PRO A 72 0.80 10.72 3.75
C PRO A 72 0.92 10.09 5.14
N GLY A 73 1.85 10.62 5.94
CA GLY A 73 2.18 10.10 7.26
C GLY A 73 3.03 8.82 7.29
N HIS A 74 3.30 8.21 6.13
CA HIS A 74 4.10 6.99 6.01
C HIS A 74 5.43 7.28 5.32
N GLY A 75 6.40 6.37 5.52
CA GLY A 75 7.69 6.42 4.85
C GLY A 75 8.37 7.80 4.96
N LEU A 76 8.73 8.35 3.80
CA LEU A 76 9.33 9.69 3.66
C LEU A 76 8.32 10.77 3.22
N SER A 77 7.03 10.45 3.16
CA SER A 77 5.97 11.41 2.84
C SER A 77 5.70 12.35 4.00
N SER A 78 5.22 13.55 3.67
CA SER A 78 4.81 14.52 4.68
C SER A 78 3.60 14.02 5.47
N ASN A 79 3.57 14.33 6.75
CA ASN A 79 2.39 14.14 7.60
C ASN A 79 1.29 15.12 7.17
N LEU A 80 0.02 14.77 7.42
CA LEU A 80 -1.06 15.75 7.33
C LEU A 80 -0.87 16.86 8.39
N PRO A 81 -1.43 18.06 8.21
CA PRO A 81 -1.35 19.12 9.20
C PRO A 81 -1.93 18.69 10.56
N LEU A 82 -1.48 19.32 11.65
CA LEU A 82 -2.07 19.12 12.98
C LEU A 82 -3.57 19.48 12.95
N GLY A 83 -4.37 18.76 13.73
CA GLY A 83 -5.83 18.83 13.74
C GLY A 83 -6.52 18.08 12.60
N VAL A 84 -5.77 17.52 11.63
CA VAL A 84 -6.33 16.74 10.51
C VAL A 84 -6.16 15.24 10.75
N SER A 85 -7.26 14.50 10.68
CA SER A 85 -7.29 13.04 10.80
C SER A 85 -7.08 12.36 9.45
N TYR A 86 -6.67 11.08 9.49
CA TYR A 86 -6.64 10.21 8.32
C TYR A 86 -7.97 9.45 8.23
N TYR A 87 -8.79 9.76 7.23
CA TYR A 87 -10.02 9.06 6.93
C TYR A 87 -9.84 8.06 5.79
N TRP A 88 -10.77 7.10 5.71
CA TRP A 88 -10.72 6.08 4.67
C TRP A 88 -10.80 6.68 3.26
N SER A 89 -11.67 7.66 3.08
CA SER A 89 -11.83 8.40 1.82
C SER A 89 -10.58 9.17 1.40
N ASP A 90 -9.69 9.52 2.33
CA ASP A 90 -8.51 10.31 2.02
C ASP A 90 -7.53 9.53 1.14
N TYR A 91 -7.47 8.20 1.25
CA TYR A 91 -6.63 7.38 0.37
C TYR A 91 -7.06 7.52 -1.10
N ILE A 92 -8.37 7.64 -1.37
CA ILE A 92 -8.91 7.88 -2.72
C ILE A 92 -8.50 9.28 -3.19
N VAL A 93 -8.59 10.29 -2.30
CA VAL A 93 -8.15 11.66 -2.59
C VAL A 93 -6.65 11.71 -2.89
N PHE A 94 -5.81 10.99 -2.14
CA PHE A 94 -4.37 10.92 -2.37
C PHE A 94 -4.05 10.31 -3.72
N ILE A 95 -4.68 9.19 -4.07
CA ILE A 95 -4.56 8.58 -5.40
C ILE A 95 -4.98 9.58 -6.48
N ARG A 96 -6.13 10.25 -6.32
CA ARG A 96 -6.65 11.21 -7.30
C ARG A 96 -5.70 12.39 -7.49
N ARG A 97 -5.06 12.88 -6.43
CA ARG A 97 -4.05 13.95 -6.51
C ARG A 97 -2.82 13.53 -7.30
N ILE A 98 -2.34 12.30 -7.12
CA ILE A 98 -1.21 11.77 -7.89
C ILE A 98 -1.57 11.68 -9.39
N VAL A 99 -2.74 11.12 -9.70
CA VAL A 99 -3.24 11.01 -11.08
C VAL A 99 -3.36 12.38 -11.73
N GLN A 100 -3.90 13.38 -11.02
CA GLN A 100 -4.01 14.76 -11.52
C GLN A 100 -2.66 15.45 -11.67
N TYR A 101 -1.73 15.25 -10.74
CA TYR A 101 -0.40 15.88 -10.77
C TYR A 101 0.37 15.51 -12.04
N PHE A 102 0.33 14.24 -12.45
CA PHE A 102 0.98 13.78 -13.66
C PHE A 102 0.10 13.87 -14.91
N ASN A 103 -1.09 14.47 -14.81
CA ASN A 103 -2.08 14.55 -15.89
C ASN A 103 -2.36 13.19 -16.55
N TRP A 104 -2.45 12.13 -15.75
CA TRP A 104 -2.66 10.79 -16.27
C TRP A 104 -4.12 10.60 -16.70
N PRO A 105 -4.40 10.26 -17.98
CA PRO A 105 -5.78 10.05 -18.44
C PRO A 105 -6.37 8.74 -17.88
N LYS A 106 -5.49 7.77 -17.59
CA LYS A 106 -5.83 6.49 -16.95
C LYS A 106 -4.78 6.14 -15.90
N VAL A 107 -5.02 5.14 -15.06
CA VAL A 107 -4.07 4.63 -14.08
C VAL A 107 -4.17 3.11 -13.98
N SER A 108 -3.04 2.46 -13.74
CA SER A 108 -2.97 1.03 -13.47
C SER A 108 -2.42 0.83 -12.07
N PHE A 109 -2.95 -0.13 -11.31
CA PHE A 109 -2.60 -0.29 -9.90
C PHE A 109 -1.92 -1.62 -9.60
N LEU A 110 -0.94 -1.58 -8.70
CA LEU A 110 -0.44 -2.73 -7.93
C LEU A 110 -0.55 -2.37 -6.45
N ALA A 111 -1.42 -3.03 -5.70
CA ALA A 111 -1.75 -2.60 -4.35
C ALA A 111 -1.73 -3.76 -3.36
N HIS A 112 -1.24 -3.50 -2.15
CA HIS A 112 -1.21 -4.47 -1.07
C HIS A 112 -2.23 -4.11 0.02
N SER A 113 -2.92 -5.13 0.54
CA SER A 113 -3.75 -5.05 1.73
C SER A 113 -4.80 -3.95 1.60
N ILE A 114 -4.82 -3.01 2.56
CA ILE A 114 -5.75 -1.90 2.62
C ILE A 114 -5.77 -1.08 1.32
N SER A 115 -4.63 -0.94 0.64
CA SER A 115 -4.58 -0.13 -0.56
C SER A 115 -5.20 -0.81 -1.77
N GLY A 116 -5.35 -2.14 -1.75
CA GLY A 116 -6.15 -2.84 -2.74
C GLY A 116 -7.63 -2.47 -2.62
N SER A 117 -8.14 -2.33 -1.39
CA SER A 117 -9.47 -1.80 -1.12
C SER A 117 -9.63 -0.33 -1.53
N ALA A 118 -8.60 0.50 -1.32
CA ALA A 118 -8.62 1.90 -1.75
C ALA A 118 -8.61 2.04 -3.28
N ALA A 119 -7.78 1.25 -3.96
CA ALA A 119 -7.72 1.21 -5.42
C ALA A 119 -9.00 0.63 -6.03
N TYR A 120 -9.62 -0.37 -5.38
CA TYR A 120 -10.95 -0.86 -5.74
C TYR A 120 -11.98 0.27 -5.69
N ASN A 121 -12.05 1.02 -4.57
CA ASN A 121 -12.99 2.14 -4.46
C ASN A 121 -12.72 3.23 -5.52
N TYR A 122 -11.45 3.55 -5.79
CA TYR A 122 -11.10 4.47 -6.86
C TYR A 122 -11.62 3.97 -8.22
N ALA A 123 -11.41 2.70 -8.55
CA ALA A 123 -11.86 2.09 -9.80
C ALA A 123 -13.39 2.02 -9.91
N THR A 124 -14.10 1.83 -8.80
CA THR A 124 -15.57 1.88 -8.74
C THR A 124 -16.10 3.30 -8.98
N LEU A 125 -15.41 4.33 -8.48
CA LEU A 125 -15.81 5.74 -8.62
C LEU A 125 -15.40 6.35 -9.97
N TYR A 126 -14.30 5.87 -10.56
CA TYR A 126 -13.75 6.36 -11.83
C TYR A 126 -13.45 5.21 -12.81
N PRO A 127 -14.46 4.39 -13.18
CA PRO A 127 -14.25 3.12 -13.90
C PRO A 127 -13.57 3.29 -15.25
N ASP A 128 -13.82 4.40 -15.95
CA ASP A 128 -13.23 4.65 -17.27
C ASP A 128 -11.75 5.10 -17.21
N THR A 129 -11.25 5.41 -16.01
CA THR A 129 -9.89 5.90 -15.77
C THR A 129 -8.94 4.84 -15.26
N VAL A 130 -9.36 3.57 -15.13
CA VAL A 130 -8.52 2.49 -14.60
C VAL A 130 -8.27 1.44 -15.66
N ASP A 131 -7.00 1.22 -16.00
CA ASP A 131 -6.58 0.20 -16.96
C ASP A 131 -6.77 -1.21 -16.38
N PHE A 132 -6.28 -1.42 -15.16
CA PHE A 132 -6.42 -2.66 -14.38
C PHE A 132 -6.01 -2.45 -12.91
N LEU A 133 -6.37 -3.42 -12.06
CA LEU A 133 -5.98 -3.49 -10.65
C LEU A 133 -5.38 -4.86 -10.30
N ILE A 134 -4.12 -4.87 -9.87
CA ILE A 134 -3.50 -6.03 -9.23
C ILE A 134 -3.51 -5.81 -7.72
N ALA A 135 -4.18 -6.67 -6.99
CA ALA A 135 -4.36 -6.63 -5.56
C ALA A 135 -3.69 -7.84 -4.89
N ILE A 136 -2.95 -7.58 -3.82
CA ILE A 136 -2.29 -8.61 -3.02
C ILE A 136 -2.89 -8.54 -1.63
N GLU A 137 -3.52 -9.62 -1.19
CA GLU A 137 -3.99 -9.77 0.20
C GLU A 137 -5.05 -8.74 0.64
N GLY A 138 -5.80 -8.16 -0.30
CA GLY A 138 -6.92 -7.27 0.00
C GLY A 138 -7.48 -6.62 -1.25
N LEU A 139 -8.80 -6.71 -1.47
CA LEU A 139 -9.48 -6.09 -2.61
C LEU A 139 -10.83 -5.50 -2.20
N LYS A 140 -11.62 -6.25 -1.43
CA LYS A 140 -12.93 -5.78 -0.98
C LYS A 140 -12.77 -4.52 -0.11
N PRO A 141 -13.62 -3.48 -0.30
CA PRO A 141 -13.68 -2.36 0.63
C PRO A 141 -13.84 -2.81 2.08
N LEU A 142 -13.17 -2.11 2.99
CA LEU A 142 -13.30 -2.32 4.42
C LEU A 142 -14.75 -2.09 4.87
N THR A 143 -15.25 -3.01 5.66
CA THR A 143 -16.59 -2.99 6.23
C THR A 143 -16.53 -3.39 7.69
N ASN A 144 -17.11 -2.58 8.56
CA ASN A 144 -17.15 -2.87 9.98
C ASN A 144 -18.44 -2.31 10.59
N ASP A 145 -18.93 -2.99 11.62
CA ASP A 145 -20.04 -2.49 12.40
C ASP A 145 -19.56 -1.32 13.27
N LEU A 146 -20.40 -0.29 13.40
CA LEU A 146 -20.09 0.85 14.24
C LEU A 146 -20.04 0.42 15.72
N LYS A 147 -18.83 0.34 16.27
CA LYS A 147 -18.62 0.13 17.70
C LYS A 147 -18.53 1.47 18.42
N ILE A 148 -19.69 2.01 18.82
CA ILE A 148 -19.82 3.34 19.44
C ILE A 148 -18.89 3.52 20.65
N THR A 149 -18.69 2.47 21.45
CA THR A 149 -17.80 2.51 22.62
C THR A 149 -16.34 2.71 22.25
N GLU A 150 -15.87 2.11 21.15
CA GLU A 150 -14.49 2.28 20.67
C GLU A 150 -14.30 3.65 19.99
N LEU A 151 -15.37 4.28 19.50
CA LEU A 151 -15.31 5.56 18.81
C LEU A 151 -14.87 6.70 19.75
N GLY A 152 -15.42 6.75 20.97
CA GLY A 152 -15.02 7.74 21.98
C GLY A 152 -13.53 7.64 22.32
N ASP A 153 -13.07 6.41 22.62
CA ASP A 153 -11.66 6.15 22.91
C ASP A 153 -10.73 6.54 21.75
N ASN A 154 -11.15 6.29 20.50
CA ASN A 154 -10.36 6.68 19.33
C ASN A 154 -10.29 8.19 19.15
N ILE A 155 -11.35 8.94 19.47
CA ILE A 155 -11.35 10.41 19.45
C ILE A 155 -10.39 10.96 20.51
N ASP A 156 -10.44 10.45 21.74
CA ASP A 156 -9.52 10.90 22.80
C ASP A 156 -8.06 10.57 22.47
N ARG A 157 -7.81 9.40 21.86
CA ARG A 157 -6.48 9.03 21.38
C ARG A 157 -6.01 9.89 20.21
N LEU A 158 -6.92 10.31 19.32
CA LEU A 158 -6.60 11.25 18.25
C LEU A 158 -6.12 12.58 18.83
N ILE A 159 -6.88 13.16 19.76
CA ILE A 159 -6.52 14.42 20.44
C ILE A 159 -5.16 14.27 21.14
N LYS A 160 -4.97 13.14 21.84
CA LYS A 160 -3.68 12.83 22.49
C LYS A 160 -2.53 12.77 21.49
N TYR A 161 -2.68 12.08 20.37
CA TYR A 161 -1.62 11.95 19.37
C TYR A 161 -1.34 13.28 18.68
N ASP A 162 -2.36 14.08 18.39
CA ASP A 162 -2.19 15.42 17.84
C ASP A 162 -1.41 16.33 18.80
N HIS A 163 -1.76 16.30 20.09
CA HIS A 163 -1.01 17.01 21.13
C HIS A 163 0.45 16.55 21.19
N LEU A 164 0.72 15.24 21.21
CA LEU A 164 2.09 14.73 21.23
C LEU A 164 2.91 15.17 20.02
N LEU A 165 2.31 15.18 18.82
CA LEU A 165 2.96 15.67 17.60
C LEU A 165 3.23 17.18 17.67
N SER A 166 2.34 17.96 18.27
CA SER A 166 2.50 19.42 18.44
C SER A 166 3.71 19.80 19.31
N LEU A 167 4.17 18.89 20.18
CA LEU A 167 5.36 19.12 21.00
C LEU A 167 6.67 19.07 20.18
N GLY A 168 6.64 18.54 18.96
CA GLY A 168 7.83 18.43 18.09
C GLY A 168 8.93 17.52 18.66
N GLN A 169 8.61 16.63 19.60
CA GLN A 169 9.56 15.73 20.24
C GLN A 169 9.67 14.41 19.48
N GLU A 170 10.87 13.80 19.50
CA GLU A 170 11.04 12.45 19.00
C GLU A 170 10.24 11.45 19.86
N GLY A 171 9.71 10.41 19.20
CA GLY A 171 9.04 9.32 19.91
C GLY A 171 10.02 8.46 20.71
N PRO A 172 9.51 7.42 21.42
CA PRO A 172 10.36 6.45 22.09
C PRO A 172 11.40 5.86 21.13
N SER A 173 12.65 5.81 21.59
CA SER A 173 13.77 5.31 20.79
C SER A 173 14.17 3.88 21.20
N TYR A 174 14.61 3.12 20.21
CA TYR A 174 14.90 1.69 20.28
C TYR A 174 16.19 1.37 19.52
N THR A 175 16.87 0.31 19.93
CA THR A 175 17.90 -0.31 19.08
C THR A 175 17.27 -0.86 17.79
N TYR A 176 18.08 -1.09 16.76
CA TYR A 176 17.57 -1.63 15.50
C TYR A 176 16.93 -3.03 15.68
N GLU A 177 17.55 -3.89 16.49
CA GLU A 177 17.01 -5.23 16.81
C GLU A 177 15.65 -5.14 17.53
N GLU A 178 15.48 -4.18 18.44
CA GLU A 178 14.18 -3.95 19.10
C GLU A 178 13.12 -3.45 18.12
N LEU A 179 13.49 -2.63 17.13
CA LEU A 179 12.58 -2.20 16.06
C LEU A 179 12.14 -3.38 15.19
N GLU A 180 13.07 -4.26 14.81
CA GLU A 180 12.75 -5.47 14.03
C GLU A 180 11.79 -6.38 14.80
N LYS A 181 12.06 -6.64 16.08
CA LYS A 181 11.17 -7.44 16.96
C LYS A 181 9.79 -6.80 17.08
N ARG A 182 9.72 -5.48 17.25
CA ARG A 182 8.45 -4.74 17.32
C ARG A 182 7.69 -4.83 16.00
N LEU A 183 8.32 -4.54 14.89
CA LEU A 183 7.67 -4.58 13.56
C LEU A 183 7.17 -6.00 13.23
N HIS A 184 8.00 -7.02 13.47
CA HIS A 184 7.60 -8.42 13.33
C HIS A 184 6.37 -8.72 14.18
N SER A 185 6.39 -8.35 15.47
CA SER A 185 5.26 -8.58 16.38
C SER A 185 3.99 -7.80 15.99
N ASP A 186 4.12 -6.51 15.70
CA ASP A 186 3.00 -5.59 15.39
C ASP A 186 2.33 -5.94 14.04
N SER A 187 3.08 -6.58 13.14
CA SER A 187 2.54 -7.17 11.90
C SER A 187 1.87 -8.54 12.11
N GLU A 188 1.63 -8.95 13.36
CA GLU A 188 1.20 -10.31 13.74
C GLU A 188 2.08 -11.41 13.16
N LYS A 189 3.40 -11.16 13.16
CA LYS A 189 4.42 -12.06 12.61
C LYS A 189 4.29 -12.26 11.10
N SER A 190 3.51 -11.42 10.42
CA SER A 190 3.34 -11.50 8.98
C SER A 190 4.61 -11.11 8.24
N ILE A 191 5.31 -10.06 8.66
CA ILE A 191 6.62 -9.68 8.09
C ILE A 191 7.70 -10.51 8.79
N SER A 192 8.49 -11.26 8.04
CA SER A 192 9.60 -12.03 8.64
C SER A 192 10.71 -11.11 9.16
N PRO A 193 11.45 -11.48 10.23
CA PRO A 193 12.48 -10.62 10.82
C PRO A 193 13.50 -10.08 9.81
N ASP A 194 14.03 -10.95 8.94
CA ASP A 194 15.03 -10.56 7.92
C ASP A 194 14.50 -9.58 6.86
N MET A 195 13.17 -9.43 6.77
CA MET A 195 12.50 -8.52 5.84
C MET A 195 12.10 -7.20 6.49
N CYS A 196 12.17 -7.07 7.82
CA CYS A 196 11.83 -5.83 8.53
C CYS A 196 12.65 -4.64 8.02
N LYS A 197 13.90 -4.87 7.61
CA LYS A 197 14.78 -3.83 7.05
C LYS A 197 14.18 -3.03 5.89
N TYR A 198 13.37 -3.65 5.02
CA TYR A 198 12.78 -2.97 3.86
C TYR A 198 11.73 -1.94 4.27
N ILE A 199 11.03 -2.19 5.39
CA ILE A 199 10.10 -1.21 5.97
C ILE A 199 10.88 -0.20 6.82
N LEU A 200 11.79 -0.68 7.67
CA LEU A 200 12.51 0.17 8.62
C LEU A 200 13.37 1.25 7.93
N GLU A 201 13.96 0.95 6.76
CA GLU A 201 14.79 1.90 6.00
C GLU A 201 14.09 3.26 5.74
N ARG A 202 12.76 3.25 5.59
CA ARG A 202 11.97 4.48 5.33
C ARG A 202 11.10 4.91 6.49
N SER A 203 11.09 4.19 7.61
CA SER A 203 10.15 4.44 8.71
C SER A 203 10.84 4.84 10.02
N ILE A 204 12.16 5.04 10.02
CA ILE A 204 12.90 5.40 11.23
C ILE A 204 13.86 6.57 11.01
N SER A 205 14.22 7.25 12.09
CA SER A 205 15.30 8.24 12.14
C SER A 205 16.16 8.02 13.37
N LYS A 206 17.42 8.45 13.30
CA LYS A 206 18.36 8.36 14.44
C LYS A 206 17.86 9.27 15.57
N SER A 207 17.85 8.75 16.79
CA SER A 207 17.49 9.51 17.98
C SER A 207 18.56 10.56 18.29
N SER A 208 18.12 11.79 18.51
CA SER A 208 18.95 12.92 18.92
C SER A 208 19.40 12.80 20.39
N THR A 209 18.60 12.11 21.22
CA THR A 209 18.87 11.92 22.66
C THR A 209 19.65 10.64 22.96
N ASN A 210 19.62 9.65 22.06
CA ASN A 210 20.25 8.34 22.24
C ASN A 210 21.00 7.93 20.96
N PRO A 211 22.33 8.15 20.85
CA PRO A 211 23.08 8.01 19.59
C PRO A 211 23.04 6.61 18.93
N ASN A 212 22.81 5.55 19.71
CA ASN A 212 22.74 4.17 19.24
C ASN A 212 21.32 3.67 18.99
N LYS A 213 20.32 4.56 19.05
CA LYS A 213 18.91 4.23 18.93
C LYS A 213 18.23 5.02 17.82
N PHE A 214 17.08 4.53 17.42
CA PHE A 214 16.23 5.07 16.38
C PHE A 214 14.80 5.18 16.88
N TYR A 215 14.03 6.10 16.34
CA TYR A 215 12.60 6.21 16.59
C TYR A 215 11.83 6.12 15.27
N PHE A 216 10.56 5.71 15.36
CA PHE A 216 9.70 5.65 14.18
C PHE A 216 9.28 7.06 13.74
N THR A 217 9.38 7.34 12.43
CA THR A 217 9.03 8.64 11.83
C THR A 217 7.57 8.73 11.37
N ARG A 218 6.88 7.58 11.26
CA ARG A 218 5.47 7.55 10.86
C ARG A 218 4.59 8.37 11.80
N ASP A 219 3.57 8.99 11.23
CA ASP A 219 2.61 9.80 11.97
C ASP A 219 1.90 8.97 13.06
N LEU A 220 1.90 9.48 14.29
CA LEU A 220 1.28 8.80 15.43
C LEU A 220 -0.22 8.56 15.22
N ARG A 221 -0.90 9.45 14.49
CA ARG A 221 -2.34 9.36 14.22
C ARG A 221 -2.69 8.15 13.36
N LEU A 222 -1.74 7.62 12.59
CA LEU A 222 -1.91 6.38 11.84
C LEU A 222 -2.01 5.13 12.71
N LYS A 223 -1.81 5.23 14.03
CA LYS A 223 -2.13 4.12 14.96
C LYS A 223 -3.63 3.91 15.12
N LEU A 224 -4.43 4.90 14.74
CA LEU A 224 -5.87 4.82 14.73
C LEU A 224 -6.30 4.27 13.37
N LEU A 225 -7.23 3.32 13.40
CA LEU A 225 -7.89 2.93 12.18
C LEU A 225 -8.69 4.13 11.64
N PRO A 226 -8.73 4.35 10.32
CA PRO A 226 -9.49 5.44 9.74
C PRO A 226 -10.94 5.39 10.22
N PHE A 227 -11.46 6.53 10.64
CA PHE A 227 -12.84 6.61 11.09
C PHE A 227 -13.78 6.33 9.90
N LEU A 228 -14.80 5.51 10.17
CA LEU A 228 -15.94 5.19 9.30
C LEU A 228 -15.58 4.34 8.08
N GLU A 229 -16.08 3.10 8.11
CA GLU A 229 -16.02 2.14 7.01
C GLU A 229 -17.38 2.05 6.30
N TYR A 230 -17.42 1.38 5.15
CA TYR A 230 -18.68 1.13 4.47
C TYR A 230 -19.51 0.10 5.24
N LYS A 231 -20.84 0.23 5.18
CA LYS A 231 -21.69 -0.92 5.49
C LYS A 231 -21.52 -1.96 4.38
N ASN A 232 -21.58 -3.24 4.73
CA ASN A 232 -21.45 -4.31 3.74
C ASN A 232 -22.50 -4.19 2.63
N GLU A 233 -23.73 -3.81 2.96
CA GLU A 233 -24.80 -3.57 1.97
C GLU A 233 -24.42 -2.52 0.92
N ASP A 234 -23.72 -1.47 1.32
CA ASP A 234 -23.32 -0.40 0.41
C ASP A 234 -22.17 -0.85 -0.50
N VAL A 235 -21.24 -1.66 0.02
CA VAL A 235 -20.21 -2.31 -0.81
C VAL A 235 -20.84 -3.21 -1.86
N MET A 236 -21.84 -4.02 -1.47
CA MET A 236 -22.51 -4.93 -2.41
C MET A 236 -23.31 -4.19 -3.49
N LYS A 237 -23.88 -3.01 -3.19
CA LYS A 237 -24.61 -2.18 -4.18
C LYS A 237 -23.71 -1.59 -5.26
N MET A 238 -22.41 -1.44 -5.00
CA MET A 238 -21.46 -0.80 -5.92
C MET A 238 -20.62 -1.80 -6.71
N VAL A 239 -20.77 -3.11 -6.45
CA VAL A 239 -19.90 -4.13 -7.03
C VAL A 239 -19.94 -4.15 -8.56
N ASP A 240 -21.09 -3.82 -9.15
CA ASP A 240 -21.32 -3.75 -10.61
C ASP A 240 -20.59 -2.59 -11.29
N LYS A 241 -20.17 -1.57 -10.54
CA LYS A 241 -19.40 -0.44 -11.07
C LYS A 241 -17.92 -0.75 -11.22
N PHE A 242 -17.42 -1.80 -10.58
CA PHE A 242 -16.05 -2.25 -10.74
C PHE A 242 -15.89 -3.08 -12.03
N THR A 243 -15.47 -2.44 -13.12
CA THR A 243 -15.47 -3.05 -14.47
C THR A 243 -14.10 -3.28 -15.09
N CYS A 244 -13.02 -2.76 -14.48
CA CYS A 244 -11.67 -2.96 -14.97
C CYS A 244 -11.22 -4.43 -14.78
N PRO A 245 -10.29 -4.94 -15.61
CA PRO A 245 -9.57 -6.17 -15.31
C PRO A 245 -8.96 -6.12 -13.91
N ALA A 246 -9.00 -7.25 -13.19
CA ALA A 246 -8.39 -7.32 -11.87
C ALA A 246 -7.80 -8.69 -11.55
N LEU A 247 -6.68 -8.69 -10.84
CA LEU A 247 -6.03 -9.87 -10.29
C LEU A 247 -5.99 -9.74 -8.77
N LEU A 248 -6.50 -10.73 -8.05
CA LEU A 248 -6.34 -10.85 -6.60
C LEU A 248 -5.45 -12.05 -6.27
N CYS A 249 -4.32 -11.81 -5.60
CA CYS A 249 -3.47 -12.86 -5.05
C CYS A 249 -3.64 -12.95 -3.53
N LEU A 250 -3.94 -14.15 -3.03
CA LEU A 250 -4.13 -14.42 -1.59
C LEU A 250 -3.07 -15.39 -1.05
N GLY A 251 -2.46 -15.06 0.08
CA GLY A 251 -1.60 -15.91 0.87
C GLY A 251 -2.41 -16.98 1.61
N THR A 252 -1.91 -18.22 1.65
CA THR A 252 -2.59 -19.31 2.38
C THR A 252 -2.22 -19.39 3.86
N VAL A 253 -1.21 -18.65 4.32
CA VAL A 253 -0.80 -18.63 5.73
C VAL A 253 -1.51 -17.48 6.44
N GLU A 254 -2.60 -17.82 7.12
CA GLU A 254 -3.42 -16.85 7.81
C GLU A 254 -2.76 -16.31 9.09
N THR A 255 -2.95 -15.01 9.31
CA THR A 255 -2.76 -14.35 10.62
C THR A 255 -4.10 -13.72 11.01
N ASN A 256 -4.48 -13.79 12.29
CA ASN A 256 -5.83 -13.44 12.72
C ASN A 256 -6.25 -12.00 12.36
N LYS A 257 -5.34 -11.03 12.40
CA LYS A 257 -5.59 -9.60 12.07
C LYS A 257 -6.04 -9.33 10.65
N PHE A 258 -5.66 -10.15 9.68
CA PHE A 258 -5.90 -9.86 8.26
C PHE A 258 -7.04 -10.69 7.65
N LYS A 259 -7.68 -11.57 8.43
CA LYS A 259 -8.81 -12.40 7.95
C LYS A 259 -9.94 -11.59 7.32
N VAL A 260 -10.23 -10.40 7.86
CA VAL A 260 -11.29 -9.51 7.35
C VAL A 260 -11.03 -9.03 5.91
N LEU A 261 -9.76 -8.97 5.49
CA LEU A 261 -9.37 -8.52 4.15
C LEU A 261 -9.51 -9.62 3.09
N THR A 262 -9.45 -10.88 3.51
CA THR A 262 -9.30 -12.04 2.61
C THR A 262 -10.49 -13.00 2.65
N GLN A 263 -11.26 -13.06 3.75
CA GLN A 263 -12.36 -14.00 3.93
C GLN A 263 -13.73 -13.40 3.62
N THR A 264 -13.97 -13.07 2.35
CA THR A 264 -15.30 -12.65 1.88
C THR A 264 -15.73 -13.40 0.61
N PRO A 265 -16.01 -14.72 0.72
CA PRO A 265 -16.26 -15.57 -0.46
C PRO A 265 -17.43 -15.07 -1.30
N GLU A 266 -18.52 -14.64 -0.68
CA GLU A 266 -19.71 -14.16 -1.38
C GLU A 266 -19.40 -12.97 -2.30
N PHE A 267 -18.62 -11.99 -1.81
CA PHE A 267 -18.21 -10.83 -2.59
C PHE A 267 -17.39 -11.24 -3.83
N TYR A 268 -16.41 -12.12 -3.65
CA TYR A 268 -15.56 -12.57 -4.76
C TYR A 268 -16.31 -13.47 -5.75
N GLU A 269 -17.24 -14.30 -5.29
CA GLU A 269 -18.09 -15.11 -6.17
C GLU A 269 -19.04 -14.26 -6.99
N ILE A 270 -19.59 -13.19 -6.41
CA ILE A 270 -20.38 -12.21 -7.17
C ILE A 270 -19.48 -11.50 -8.18
N LEU A 271 -18.31 -11.00 -7.75
CA LEU A 271 -17.38 -10.28 -8.61
C LEU A 271 -16.93 -11.11 -9.82
N LYS A 272 -16.62 -12.40 -9.63
CA LYS A 272 -16.31 -13.35 -10.72
C LYS A 272 -17.43 -13.48 -11.73
N LYS A 273 -18.70 -13.52 -11.27
CA LYS A 273 -19.87 -13.66 -12.15
C LYS A 273 -20.10 -12.41 -12.99
N ILE A 274 -19.89 -11.23 -12.43
CA ILE A 274 -20.19 -9.96 -13.09
C ILE A 274 -19.00 -9.38 -13.88
N ASN A 275 -17.77 -9.74 -13.51
CA ASN A 275 -16.55 -9.28 -14.16
C ASN A 275 -15.72 -10.48 -14.61
N LEU A 276 -15.90 -10.89 -15.88
CA LEU A 276 -15.18 -12.01 -16.50
C LEU A 276 -13.67 -11.78 -16.64
N LYS A 277 -13.18 -10.57 -16.35
CA LYS A 277 -11.76 -10.19 -16.35
C LYS A 277 -11.17 -10.19 -14.93
N PHE A 278 -11.93 -10.67 -13.93
CA PHE A 278 -11.46 -10.85 -12.57
C PHE A 278 -10.85 -12.24 -12.38
N GLU A 279 -9.60 -12.26 -11.93
CA GLU A 279 -8.81 -13.45 -11.64
C GLU A 279 -8.48 -13.48 -10.14
N ILE A 280 -8.60 -14.65 -9.50
CA ILE A 280 -8.21 -14.84 -8.11
C ILE A 280 -7.32 -16.07 -7.99
N HIS A 281 -6.18 -15.91 -7.33
CA HIS A 281 -5.19 -16.96 -7.15
C HIS A 281 -4.76 -17.04 -5.69
N THR A 282 -4.51 -18.25 -5.20
CA THR A 282 -3.88 -18.47 -3.91
C THR A 282 -2.42 -18.86 -4.08
N VAL A 283 -1.56 -18.38 -3.18
CA VAL A 283 -0.14 -18.69 -3.12
C VAL A 283 0.24 -19.00 -1.69
N GLU A 284 1.21 -19.87 -1.49
CA GLU A 284 1.72 -20.10 -0.13
C GLU A 284 2.40 -18.82 0.39
N GLY A 285 2.09 -18.38 1.60
CA GLY A 285 2.70 -17.19 2.19
C GLY A 285 1.78 -16.44 3.15
N THR A 286 2.37 -15.56 3.96
CA THR A 286 1.64 -14.71 4.91
C THR A 286 1.01 -13.51 4.20
N HIS A 287 0.33 -12.66 4.98
CA HIS A 287 -0.21 -11.39 4.48
C HIS A 287 0.80 -10.46 3.77
N HIS A 288 2.09 -10.58 4.05
CA HIS A 288 3.15 -9.86 3.34
C HIS A 288 3.90 -10.78 2.37
N VAL A 289 3.19 -11.66 1.66
CA VAL A 289 3.79 -12.59 0.68
C VAL A 289 4.59 -11.87 -0.40
N HIS A 290 4.19 -10.66 -0.81
CA HIS A 290 4.94 -9.83 -1.76
C HIS A 290 6.30 -9.37 -1.22
N LEU A 291 6.45 -9.30 0.10
CA LEU A 291 7.72 -8.95 0.74
C LEU A 291 8.50 -10.21 1.16
N ASN A 292 7.86 -11.24 1.67
CA ASN A 292 8.53 -12.45 2.16
C ASN A 292 8.90 -13.43 1.05
N ASN A 293 8.00 -13.64 0.09
CA ASN A 293 8.09 -14.65 -0.96
C ASN A 293 7.60 -14.11 -2.33
N PRO A 294 8.17 -12.98 -2.81
CA PRO A 294 7.74 -12.33 -4.05
C PRO A 294 7.82 -13.25 -5.28
N GLU A 295 8.71 -14.24 -5.27
CA GLU A 295 8.86 -15.21 -6.34
C GLU A 295 7.57 -16.00 -6.62
N ARG A 296 6.69 -16.14 -5.62
CA ARG A 296 5.40 -16.81 -5.75
C ARG A 296 4.36 -15.97 -6.51
N LEU A 297 4.62 -14.68 -6.69
CA LEU A 297 3.72 -13.72 -7.32
C LEU A 297 4.20 -13.25 -8.70
N GLY A 298 5.52 -13.23 -8.93
CA GLY A 298 6.11 -12.59 -10.12
C GLY A 298 5.53 -13.07 -11.45
N GLU A 299 5.38 -14.38 -11.65
CA GLU A 299 4.84 -14.95 -12.89
C GLU A 299 3.35 -14.66 -13.08
N LEU A 300 2.55 -14.75 -12.01
CA LEU A 300 1.12 -14.42 -12.05
C LEU A 300 0.90 -12.95 -12.44
N ILE A 301 1.66 -12.06 -11.81
CA ILE A 301 1.59 -10.62 -12.06
C ILE A 301 2.07 -10.29 -13.49
N ASN A 302 3.20 -10.84 -13.92
CA ASN A 302 3.72 -10.59 -15.27
C ASN A 302 2.75 -11.09 -16.35
N SER A 303 2.17 -12.28 -16.18
CA SER A 303 1.19 -12.84 -17.12
C SER A 303 -0.06 -11.95 -17.20
N PHE A 304 -0.54 -11.44 -16.07
CA PHE A 304 -1.68 -10.53 -16.03
C PHE A 304 -1.38 -9.17 -16.68
N ILE A 305 -0.20 -8.60 -16.43
CA ILE A 305 0.25 -7.36 -17.08
C ILE A 305 0.32 -7.58 -18.60
N GLU A 306 0.91 -8.66 -19.08
CA GLU A 306 0.97 -8.97 -20.53
C GLU A 306 -0.41 -9.04 -21.18
N LYS A 307 -1.39 -9.57 -20.46
CA LYS A 307 -2.75 -9.77 -20.95
C LYS A 307 -3.56 -8.47 -21.01
N TYR A 308 -3.37 -7.56 -20.05
CA TYR A 308 -4.25 -6.39 -19.88
C TYR A 308 -3.58 -5.04 -20.08
N ASP A 309 -2.25 -4.99 -20.19
CA ASP A 309 -1.52 -3.78 -20.50
C ASP A 309 -1.46 -3.48 -22.01
N LEU A 310 -2.63 -3.18 -22.59
CA LEU A 310 -2.82 -3.03 -24.03
C LEU A 310 -2.94 -1.58 -24.49
N GLY A 311 -3.05 -0.63 -23.56
CA GLY A 311 -3.33 0.77 -23.85
C GLY A 311 -2.08 1.59 -24.15
N ASP A 312 -2.27 2.77 -24.75
CA ASP A 312 -1.19 3.75 -24.84
C ASP A 312 -0.85 4.29 -23.44
N ARG A 313 0.45 4.29 -23.16
CA ARG A 313 1.05 4.79 -21.92
C ARG A 313 1.90 6.02 -22.13
N SER A 314 1.91 6.58 -23.34
CA SER A 314 2.53 7.88 -23.57
C SER A 314 2.01 8.89 -22.55
N ILE A 315 2.94 9.68 -22.00
CA ILE A 315 2.62 10.83 -21.16
C ILE A 315 2.84 12.05 -22.04
N GLU A 316 1.83 12.89 -22.18
CA GLU A 316 2.05 14.22 -22.74
C GLU A 316 2.99 14.96 -21.79
N ASN A 317 4.15 15.42 -22.27
CA ASN A 317 5.13 16.11 -21.44
C ASN A 317 4.44 17.28 -20.72
N VAL A 318 4.46 17.25 -19.38
CA VAL A 318 3.96 18.31 -18.49
C VAL A 318 4.92 19.50 -18.46
#